data_AF-A0A326QPB0-F1
#
_entry.id   AF-A0A326QPB0-F1
#
_cell.length_a   1.000
_cell.length_b   1.000
_cell.length_c   1.000
_cell.angle_alpha   90.00
_cell.angle_beta   90.00
_cell.angle_gamma   90.00
#
_symmetry.space_group_name_H-M   'P 1'
#
loop_
_entity.id
_entity.type
_entity.pdbx_description
1 polymer ?
#
loop_
_entity_poly.entity_id
_entity_poly.type
_entity_poly.pdbx_seq_one_letter_code
_entity_poly.pdbx_strand_id
1 'polypeptide(L)'
;MITIDEVQRALNRSRASVYRYTNTEPRNLNPPFNPRRLNPEYRTDQKEALLFHPNEVARFARDVLRIKEVTVEVLNAPSTITQQLLGSILDELQGIRRLLQGMERAPTDLNSKREHIEQSRPAA
;
A
#
# COMPACT_ATOMS: atom_id res chain seq x y z
N MET A 1 -6.55 9.56 -11.27
CA MET A 1 -5.46 10.54 -11.44
C MET A 1 -6.05 11.91 -11.63
N ILE A 2 -5.35 12.94 -11.15
CA ILE A 2 -5.84 14.32 -11.11
C ILE A 2 -4.93 15.18 -12.00
N THR A 3 -5.55 16.03 -12.83
CA THR A 3 -4.83 16.98 -13.68
C THR A 3 -4.38 18.21 -12.90
N ILE A 4 -3.45 18.99 -13.45
CA ILE A 4 -2.98 20.22 -12.80
C ILE A 4 -4.11 21.25 -12.55
N ASP A 5 -5.14 21.28 -13.39
CA ASP A 5 -6.28 22.20 -13.24
C ASP A 5 -7.19 21.80 -12.08
N GLU A 6 -7.35 20.50 -11.85
CA GLU A 6 -8.04 19.99 -10.66
C GLU A 6 -7.22 20.20 -9.39
N VAL A 7 -5.89 20.02 -9.44
CA VAL A 7 -4.98 20.34 -8.32
C VAL A 7 -5.05 21.82 -7.95
N GLN A 8 -5.14 22.71 -8.95
CA GLN A 8 -5.31 24.14 -8.73
C GLN A 8 -6.52 24.44 -7.83
N ARG A 9 -7.66 23.81 -8.15
CA ARG A 9 -8.92 23.95 -7.42
C ARG A 9 -8.81 23.33 -6.03
N ALA A 10 -8.28 22.10 -5.93
CA ALA A 10 -8.16 21.36 -4.68
C ALA A 10 -7.25 22.06 -3.65
N LEU A 11 -6.17 22.70 -4.10
CA LEU A 11 -5.23 23.41 -3.22
C LEU A 11 -5.61 24.88 -3.00
N ASN A 12 -6.60 25.40 -3.72
CA ASN A 12 -6.94 26.83 -3.77
C ASN A 12 -5.68 27.72 -3.98
N ARG A 13 -4.90 27.39 -5.01
CA ARG A 13 -3.64 28.08 -5.37
C ARG A 13 -3.57 28.26 -6.87
N SER A 14 -2.90 29.29 -7.36
CA SER A 14 -2.72 29.52 -8.79
C SER A 14 -1.91 28.42 -9.48
N ARG A 15 -2.13 28.18 -10.78
CA ARG A 15 -1.34 27.24 -11.59
C ARG A 15 0.17 27.43 -11.43
N ALA A 16 0.63 28.68 -11.44
CA ALA A 16 2.04 29.04 -11.24
C ALA A 16 2.57 28.57 -9.87
N SER A 17 1.76 28.71 -8.80
CA SER A 17 2.11 28.19 -7.49
C SER A 17 2.20 26.66 -7.49
N VAL A 18 1.24 25.98 -8.16
CA VAL A 18 1.27 24.52 -8.29
C VAL A 18 2.58 24.06 -8.94
N TYR A 19 2.99 24.67 -10.06
CA TYR A 19 4.28 24.34 -10.69
C TYR A 19 5.49 24.54 -9.77
N ARG A 20 5.49 25.57 -8.91
CA ARG A 20 6.58 25.78 -7.94
C ARG A 20 6.62 24.67 -6.89
N TYR A 21 5.46 24.19 -6.46
CA TYR A 21 5.34 23.11 -5.48
C TYR A 21 5.69 21.75 -6.07
N THR A 22 5.39 21.52 -7.35
CA THR A 22 5.62 20.24 -8.02
C THR A 22 7.09 19.85 -7.99
N ASN A 23 7.36 18.59 -7.64
CA ASN A 23 8.68 18.00 -7.70
C ASN A 23 9.05 17.69 -9.17
N THR A 24 9.60 18.69 -9.86
CA THR A 24 10.07 18.56 -11.25
C THR A 24 11.47 19.14 -11.37
N GLU A 25 12.31 18.50 -12.18
CA GLU A 25 13.65 18.98 -12.52
C GLU A 25 13.85 19.01 -14.04
N PRO A 26 14.49 20.05 -14.62
CA PRO A 26 14.64 20.16 -16.07
C PRO A 26 15.45 19.02 -16.72
N ARG A 27 16.37 18.43 -15.96
CA ARG A 27 17.30 17.38 -16.44
C ARG A 27 16.92 15.98 -16.00
N ASN A 28 15.96 15.85 -15.08
CA ASN A 28 15.51 14.57 -14.58
C ASN A 28 13.99 14.50 -14.69
N LEU A 29 13.51 13.63 -15.58
CA LEU A 29 12.09 13.47 -15.86
C LEU A 29 11.29 13.07 -14.61
N ASN A 30 11.87 12.20 -13.77
CA ASN A 30 11.26 11.65 -12.57
C ASN A 30 12.24 11.79 -11.40
N PRO A 31 12.30 12.97 -10.74
CA PRO A 31 13.11 13.13 -9.54
C PRO A 31 12.65 12.17 -8.43
N PRO A 32 13.55 11.78 -7.51
CA PRO A 32 13.17 10.95 -6.37
C PRO A 32 12.13 11.64 -5.49
N PHE A 33 11.35 10.84 -4.77
CA PHE A 33 10.29 11.32 -3.89
C PHE A 33 10.80 12.39 -2.91
N ASN A 34 10.06 13.49 -2.79
CA ASN A 34 10.35 14.56 -1.85
C ASN A 34 9.13 14.86 -0.97
N PRO A 35 9.20 14.63 0.36
CA PRO A 35 8.06 14.85 1.25
C PRO A 35 7.66 16.33 1.41
N ARG A 36 8.52 17.28 1.03
CA ARG A 36 8.23 18.73 1.10
C ARG A 36 7.69 19.30 -0.21
N ARG A 37 7.61 18.50 -1.28
CA ARG A 37 7.10 18.91 -2.58
C ARG A 37 5.88 18.08 -2.97
N LEU A 38 5.14 18.54 -3.97
CA LEU A 38 4.04 17.79 -4.57
C LEU A 38 4.62 16.85 -5.63
N ASN A 39 4.60 15.54 -5.40
CA ASN A 39 5.22 14.60 -6.32
C ASN A 39 4.26 14.23 -7.47
N PRO A 40 4.64 14.46 -8.75
CA PRO A 40 3.84 14.00 -9.87
C PRO A 40 3.96 12.47 -10.02
N GLU A 41 3.00 11.90 -10.75
CA GLU A 41 3.08 10.52 -11.23
C GLU A 41 4.28 10.30 -12.15
N TYR A 42 4.70 9.04 -12.24
CA TYR A 42 5.79 8.64 -13.10
C TYR A 42 5.46 8.92 -14.58
N ARG A 43 6.39 9.57 -15.29
CA ARG A 43 6.26 9.88 -16.71
C ARG A 43 7.31 9.15 -17.53
N THR A 44 6.96 8.82 -18.77
CA THR A 44 7.89 8.19 -19.73
C THR A 44 8.44 9.21 -20.72
N ASP A 45 7.69 10.29 -20.99
CA ASP A 45 8.10 11.38 -21.88
C ASP A 45 7.93 12.75 -21.19
N GLN A 46 8.78 13.71 -21.55
CA GLN A 46 8.70 15.09 -21.07
C GLN A 46 7.47 15.83 -21.61
N LYS A 47 6.93 15.42 -22.77
CA LYS A 47 5.71 15.96 -23.39
C LYS A 47 4.43 15.52 -22.69
N GLU A 48 4.49 14.45 -21.90
CA GLU A 48 3.33 14.00 -21.12
C GLU A 48 2.96 15.05 -20.07
N ALA A 49 1.65 15.30 -19.96
CA ALA A 49 1.10 16.19 -18.96
C ALA A 49 1.42 15.68 -17.55
N LEU A 50 1.61 16.63 -16.62
CA LEU A 50 1.78 16.28 -15.21
C LEU A 50 0.45 15.80 -14.64
N LEU A 51 0.46 14.58 -14.11
CA LEU A 51 -0.64 13.96 -13.39
C LEU A 51 -0.26 13.74 -11.93
N PHE A 52 -1.26 13.69 -11.05
CA PHE A 52 -1.07 13.53 -9.62
C PHE A 52 -2.01 12.49 -9.03
N HIS A 53 -1.52 11.77 -8.02
CA HIS A 53 -2.36 10.91 -7.20
C HIS A 53 -3.23 11.74 -6.25
N PRO A 54 -4.54 11.44 -6.09
CA PRO A 54 -5.40 12.12 -5.11
C PRO A 54 -4.81 12.14 -3.69
N ASN A 55 -4.29 10.99 -3.24
CA ASN A 55 -3.65 10.86 -1.92
C ASN A 55 -2.43 11.77 -1.76
N GLU A 56 -1.64 11.97 -2.82
CA GLU A 56 -0.46 12.82 -2.77
C GLU A 56 -0.85 14.31 -2.69
N VAL A 57 -1.90 14.71 -3.40
CA VAL A 57 -2.47 16.07 -3.30
C VAL A 57 -3.01 16.31 -1.88
N ALA A 58 -3.75 15.35 -1.31
CA ALA A 58 -4.27 15.44 0.05
C ALA A 58 -3.15 15.51 1.11
N ARG A 59 -2.12 14.68 0.96
CA ARG A 59 -0.90 14.71 1.80
C ARG A 59 -0.23 16.08 1.73
N PHE A 60 0.03 16.58 0.52
CA PHE A 60 0.70 17.86 0.33
C PHE A 60 -0.09 19.02 0.95
N ALA A 61 -1.41 19.05 0.76
CA ALA A 61 -2.29 20.07 1.32
C ALA A 61 -2.25 20.10 2.86
N ARG A 62 -2.31 18.92 3.49
CA ARG A 62 -2.29 18.76 4.95
C ARG A 62 -0.91 18.98 5.55
N ASP A 63 0.09 18.27 5.04
CA ASP A 63 1.39 18.11 5.69
C ASP A 63 2.35 19.27 5.33
N VAL A 64 2.24 19.81 4.11
CA VAL A 64 3.14 20.88 3.62
C VAL A 64 2.47 22.24 3.67
N LEU A 65 1.30 22.40 3.05
CA LEU A 65 0.62 23.70 3.01
C LEU A 65 -0.13 24.03 4.30
N ARG A 66 -0.35 23.06 5.19
CA ARG A 66 -1.09 23.20 6.46
C ARG A 66 -2.46 23.87 6.27
N ILE A 67 -3.14 23.54 5.17
CA ILE A 67 -4.49 24.05 4.91
C ILE A 67 -5.43 23.38 5.91
N LYS A 68 -5.94 24.15 6.88
CA LYS A 68 -6.74 23.68 8.03
C LYS A 68 -8.15 23.22 7.66
N GLU A 69 -8.66 23.60 6.49
CA GLU A 69 -9.97 23.20 5.95
C GLU A 69 -9.80 22.62 4.55
N VAL A 70 -9.13 21.47 4.43
CA VAL A 70 -9.38 20.64 3.26
C VAL A 70 -10.53 19.74 3.66
N THR A 71 -11.76 20.17 3.37
CA THR A 71 -12.84 19.23 3.07
C THR A 71 -12.42 18.46 1.81
N VAL A 72 -11.43 17.58 1.96
CA VAL A 72 -11.38 16.40 1.11
C VAL A 72 -12.63 15.69 1.57
N GLU A 73 -13.73 15.88 0.84
CA GLU A 73 -14.71 14.82 0.75
C GLU A 73 -13.91 13.64 0.21
N VAL A 74 -13.29 12.91 1.15
CA VAL A 74 -12.94 11.53 0.95
C VAL A 74 -14.33 10.92 0.79
N LEU A 75 -14.82 10.94 -0.45
CA LEU A 75 -15.61 9.84 -0.95
C LEU A 75 -14.73 8.64 -0.62
N ASN A 76 -14.99 8.05 0.55
CA ASN A 76 -14.66 6.68 0.85
C ASN A 76 -15.27 5.96 -0.33
N ALA A 77 -14.45 5.75 -1.38
CA ALA A 77 -14.90 5.02 -2.54
C ALA A 77 -15.43 3.71 -1.96
N PRO A 78 -16.69 3.34 -2.25
CA PRO A 78 -17.27 2.12 -1.72
C PRO A 78 -16.27 1.00 -2.00
N SER A 79 -16.09 0.11 -1.02
CA SER A 79 -15.07 -0.92 -0.99
C SER A 79 -14.78 -1.43 -2.40
N THR A 80 -13.66 -0.99 -2.99
CA THR A 80 -13.41 -1.30 -4.39
C THR A 80 -13.22 -2.81 -4.52
N ILE A 81 -13.48 -3.38 -5.70
CA ILE A 81 -13.21 -4.80 -5.98
C ILE A 81 -11.80 -5.18 -5.50
N THR A 82 -10.85 -4.25 -5.62
CA THR A 82 -9.50 -4.37 -5.09
C THR A 82 -9.45 -4.56 -3.57
N GLN A 83 -10.19 -3.78 -2.77
CA GLN A 83 -10.24 -3.96 -1.31
C GLN A 83 -10.89 -5.29 -0.91
N GLN A 84 -11.93 -5.72 -1.61
CA GLN A 84 -12.54 -7.03 -1.39
C GLN A 84 -11.55 -8.15 -1.70
N LEU A 85 -10.84 -8.07 -2.83
CA LEU A 85 -9.81 -9.03 -3.22
C LEU A 85 -8.65 -9.07 -2.21
N LEU A 86 -8.17 -7.91 -1.74
CA LEU A 86 -7.14 -7.83 -0.71
C LEU A 86 -7.61 -8.46 0.62
N GLY A 87 -8.88 -8.31 0.96
CA GLY A 87 -9.51 -9.00 2.09
C GLY A 87 -9.49 -10.53 1.92
N SER A 88 -9.94 -11.03 0.77
CA SER A 88 -9.92 -12.46 0.46
C SER A 88 -8.50 -13.05 0.47
N ILE A 89 -7.51 -12.32 -0.05
CA ILE A 89 -6.11 -12.72 0.01
C ILE A 89 -5.63 -12.80 1.46
N LEU A 90 -5.96 -11.81 2.29
CA LEU A 90 -5.57 -11.80 3.70
C LEU A 90 -6.17 -12.99 4.47
N ASP A 91 -7.45 -13.29 4.24
CA ASP A 91 -8.14 -14.42 4.88
C ASP A 91 -7.48 -15.75 4.51
N GLU A 92 -7.16 -15.96 3.23
CA GLU A 92 -6.47 -17.17 2.76
C GLU A 92 -5.08 -17.30 3.38
N LEU A 93 -4.30 -16.21 3.42
CA LEU A 93 -2.97 -16.19 4.04
C LEU A 93 -3.02 -16.49 5.55
N GLN A 94 -4.05 -16.00 6.24
CA GLN A 94 -4.28 -16.34 7.65
C GLN A 94 -4.68 -17.82 7.83
N GLY A 95 -5.49 -18.36 6.93
CA GLY A 95 -5.85 -19.78 6.88
C GLY A 95 -4.63 -20.68 6.72
N ILE A 96 -3.79 -20.39 5.72
CA ILE A 96 -2.53 -21.10 5.48
C ILE A 96 -1.62 -21.03 6.71
N ARG A 97 -1.48 -19.84 7.33
CA ARG A 97 -0.66 -19.67 8.54
C ARG A 97 -1.15 -20.57 9.69
N ARG A 98 -2.46 -20.66 9.91
CA ARG A 98 -3.04 -21.51 10.96
C ARG A 98 -2.80 -23.00 10.69
N LEU A 99 -2.91 -23.44 9.43
CA LEU A 99 -2.62 -24.83 9.05
C LEU A 99 -1.16 -25.19 9.28
N LEU A 100 -0.23 -24.31 8.91
CA LEU A 100 1.20 -24.52 9.13
C LEU A 100 1.55 -24.57 10.63
N GLN A 101 0.98 -23.67 11.43
CA GLN A 101 1.14 -23.69 12.90
C GLN A 101 0.53 -24.94 13.54
N GLY A 102 -0.54 -25.48 12.96
CA GLY A 102 -1.15 -26.74 13.38
C GLY A 102 -0.28 -27.96 13.05
N MET A 103 0.37 -27.98 11.88
CA MET A 103 1.32 -29.03 11.48
C MET A 103 2.58 -29.07 12.34
N GLU A 104 3.09 -27.91 12.77
CA GLU A 104 4.24 -27.83 13.69
C GLU A 104 3.95 -28.40 15.08
N ARG A 105 2.66 -28.56 15.44
CA ARG A 105 2.20 -29.13 16.71
C ARG A 105 1.79 -30.58 16.64
N ALA A 106 1.83 -31.23 15.47
CA ALA A 106 1.64 -32.68 15.42
C ALA A 106 2.87 -33.34 16.09
N PRO A 107 2.73 -33.90 17.31
CA PRO A 107 3.79 -34.70 17.87
C PRO A 107 3.96 -35.89 16.93
N THR A 108 5.20 -36.28 16.71
CA THR A 108 5.56 -37.48 15.96
C THR A 108 5.04 -38.69 16.74
N ASP A 109 3.75 -39.02 16.59
CA ASP A 109 3.04 -40.12 17.25
C ASP A 109 3.55 -41.52 16.83
N LEU A 110 4.64 -41.53 16.06
CA LEU A 110 5.44 -42.72 15.74
C LEU A 110 6.30 -43.17 16.91
N ASN A 111 6.63 -42.29 17.88
CA ASN A 111 7.47 -42.68 19.02
C ASN A 111 6.68 -43.51 20.05
N SER A 112 5.42 -43.17 20.29
CA SER A 112 4.49 -43.88 21.18
C SER A 112 4.27 -45.35 20.73
N LYS A 113 4.28 -45.59 19.41
CA LYS A 113 4.09 -46.93 18.83
C LYS A 113 5.34 -47.81 18.90
N ARG A 114 6.54 -47.23 18.99
CA ARG A 114 7.80 -48.00 19.10
C ARG A 114 7.99 -48.58 20.50
N GLU A 115 7.69 -47.82 21.55
CA GLU A 115 7.83 -48.29 22.94
C GLU A 115 6.90 -49.48 23.26
N HIS A 116 5.67 -49.47 22.73
CA HIS A 116 4.73 -50.59 22.92
C HIS A 116 5.16 -51.87 22.18
N ILE A 117 5.88 -51.75 21.06
CA ILE A 117 6.38 -52.91 20.30
C ILE A 117 7.61 -53.52 20.99
N GLU A 118 8.50 -52.71 21.58
CA GLU A 118 9.67 -53.22 22.30
C GLU A 118 9.30 -53.91 23.62
N GLN A 119 8.28 -53.43 24.34
CA GLN A 119 7.79 -54.08 25.57
C GLN A 119 7.05 -55.40 25.32
N SER A 120 6.60 -55.66 24.09
CA SER A 120 5.82 -56.86 23.75
C SER A 120 6.68 -58.05 23.29
N ARG A 121 8.02 -57.94 23.31
CA ARG A 121 8.91 -59.05 22.96
C ARG A 121 9.30 -59.84 24.23
N PRO A 122 8.83 -61.08 24.41
CA PRO A 122 9.32 -61.93 25.49
C PRO A 122 10.77 -62.33 25.19
N ALA A 123 11.65 -62.20 26.19
CA ALA A 123 13.01 -62.70 26.12
C ALA A 123 12.98 -64.24 26.09
N ALA A 124 13.59 -64.83 25.06
CA ALA A 124 13.85 -66.26 24.93
C ALA A 124 15.36 -66.46 24.76
#